data_AF-A0A0J6YAJ4-F1
#
_entry.id   AF-A0A0J6YAJ4-F1
#
_cell.length_a   1.000
_cell.length_b   1.000
_cell.length_c   1.000
_cell.angle_alpha   90.00
_cell.angle_beta   90.00
_cell.angle_gamma   90.00
#
_symmetry.space_group_name_H-M   'P 1'
#
loop_
_entity.id
_entity.type
_entity.pdbx_description
1 polymer ?
#
loop_
_entity_poly.entity_id
_entity_poly.type
_entity_poly.pdbx_seq_one_letter_code
_entity_poly.pdbx_strand_id
1 'polypeptide(L)'
;MAESTGRPRVYFDISIGNRQEGRVVFELFNDVVPKTAENFRALCTGEKGMGKQGKPLSYKGSIFHRVIKQFMIQGGDFTEFNGTGGESIYGEKFDDENFDLKHDRPFLLSMANSGPGTNGSQFFVTTVPTPHLDGKHVVFGEVINGRSIVRKIESQKTNPNDKPLMDVKVTDCGELTGDDYKNATQRSVDTTGDTYEDYPEDITEELSLAQYYKIAVDLKEFGNKAFKAGDVELGLEKYQKGIRYLNEAPEPSDSDAKELPSQIAALRFTLNSNSALLANKLKRFADGRSWAGYAINTAKDADAKDADKAKAHYRRAIASCGLKEEEEAIKDLQEALELAPNDAAIINEIARVKKHIAEQDRKQRAAVKKFFS
;
A
#
# COMPACT_ATOMS: atom_id res chain seq x y z
N MET A 1 34.34 -16.66 14.85
CA MET A 1 32.95 -16.15 14.93
C MET A 1 32.07 -17.31 14.49
N ALA A 2 31.03 -17.68 15.24
CA ALA A 2 30.21 -18.82 14.86
C ALA A 2 29.55 -18.54 13.49
N GLU A 3 29.92 -19.32 12.48
CA GLU A 3 29.26 -19.31 11.17
C GLU A 3 27.77 -19.58 11.39
N SER A 4 26.91 -18.68 10.95
CA SER A 4 25.47 -18.93 10.94
C SER A 4 25.18 -20.05 9.95
N THR A 5 24.79 -21.22 10.45
CA THR A 5 24.46 -22.41 9.65
C THR A 5 23.11 -22.30 8.89
N GLY A 6 22.63 -21.09 8.64
CA GLY A 6 21.32 -20.81 8.04
C GLY A 6 21.43 -19.93 6.80
N ARG A 7 20.34 -19.86 6.04
CA ARG A 7 20.23 -18.98 4.88
C ARG A 7 20.50 -17.52 5.27
N PRO A 8 21.29 -16.75 4.49
CA PRO A 8 21.53 -15.34 4.73
C PRO A 8 20.22 -14.55 4.71
N ARG A 9 20.13 -13.54 5.58
CA ARG A 9 18.99 -12.62 5.63
C ARG A 9 19.47 -11.20 5.39
N VAL A 10 18.90 -10.55 4.39
CA VAL A 10 19.28 -9.20 3.98
C VAL A 10 18.07 -8.29 4.02
N TYR A 11 18.29 -6.98 4.06
CA TYR A 11 17.20 -6.02 4.15
C TYR A 11 17.35 -4.86 3.17
N PHE A 12 16.22 -4.27 2.82
CA PHE A 12 16.10 -2.94 2.23
C PHE A 12 15.24 -2.05 3.12
N ASP A 13 15.75 -0.87 3.46
CA ASP A 13 14.93 0.22 3.96
C ASP A 13 14.40 1.00 2.75
N ILE A 14 13.09 1.22 2.71
CA ILE A 14 12.37 1.74 1.55
C ILE A 14 11.78 3.11 1.85
N SER A 15 11.93 4.03 0.91
CA SER A 15 11.12 5.25 0.85
C SER A 15 10.32 5.31 -0.45
N ILE A 16 9.11 5.87 -0.37
CA ILE A 16 8.29 6.24 -1.52
C ILE A 16 8.13 7.76 -1.53
N GLY A 17 8.67 8.42 -2.56
CA GLY A 17 8.82 9.87 -2.57
C GLY A 17 9.66 10.32 -1.38
N ASN A 18 9.07 11.14 -0.50
CA ASN A 18 9.74 11.66 0.71
C ASN A 18 9.35 10.90 2.00
N ARG A 19 8.48 9.88 1.91
CA ARG A 19 8.00 9.11 3.08
C ARG A 19 8.85 7.84 3.23
N GLN A 20 9.37 7.62 4.44
CA GLN A 20 9.96 6.32 4.81
C GLN A 20 8.83 5.31 5.06
N GLU A 21 8.85 4.18 4.35
CA GLU A 21 7.84 3.13 4.47
C GLU A 21 8.27 2.02 5.43
N GLY A 22 9.57 1.86 5.66
CA GLY A 22 10.13 0.86 6.58
C GLY A 22 10.99 -0.17 5.86
N ARG A 23 11.09 -1.36 6.46
CA ARG A 23 12.05 -2.39 6.08
C ARG A 23 11.40 -3.60 5.40
N VAL A 24 11.97 -4.02 4.28
CA VAL A 24 11.72 -5.32 3.64
C VAL A 24 12.89 -6.24 3.96
N VAL A 25 12.60 -7.46 4.42
CA VAL A 25 13.62 -8.46 4.74
C VAL A 25 13.46 -9.66 3.81
N PHE A 26 14.57 -10.10 3.25
CA PHE A 26 14.68 -11.23 2.34
C PHE A 26 15.48 -12.35 2.98
N GLU A 27 15.06 -13.60 2.76
CA GLU A 27 15.90 -14.78 2.99
C GLU A 27 16.44 -15.29 1.65
N LEU A 28 17.74 -15.56 1.57
CA LEU A 28 18.42 -15.95 0.33
C LEU A 28 18.71 -17.45 0.31
N PHE A 29 18.40 -18.12 -0.80
CA PHE A 29 18.49 -19.57 -0.97
C PHE A 29 19.91 -20.02 -1.34
N ASN A 30 20.91 -19.69 -0.50
CA ASN A 30 22.32 -20.00 -0.73
C ASN A 30 22.63 -21.52 -0.77
N ASP A 31 21.74 -22.34 -0.21
CA ASP A 31 21.76 -23.80 -0.27
C ASP A 31 21.34 -24.36 -1.64
N VAL A 32 20.64 -23.56 -2.46
CA VAL A 32 20.17 -23.95 -3.81
C VAL A 32 20.95 -23.21 -4.91
N VAL A 33 21.19 -21.91 -4.73
CA VAL A 33 21.83 -21.01 -5.70
C VAL A 33 22.90 -20.14 -5.01
N PRO A 34 24.01 -20.74 -4.53
CA PRO A 34 25.02 -20.05 -3.73
C PRO A 34 25.65 -18.83 -4.42
N LYS A 35 25.90 -18.88 -5.74
CA LYS A 35 26.48 -17.73 -6.47
C LYS A 35 25.48 -16.59 -6.58
N THR A 36 24.23 -16.90 -6.90
CA THR A 36 23.17 -15.90 -7.05
C THR A 36 22.86 -15.23 -5.71
N ALA A 37 22.77 -16.03 -4.64
CA ALA A 37 22.59 -15.54 -3.28
C ALA A 37 23.76 -14.66 -2.81
N GLU A 38 25.01 -15.07 -3.03
CA GLU A 38 26.19 -14.29 -2.65
C GLU A 38 26.29 -12.97 -3.43
N ASN A 39 25.93 -12.96 -4.72
CA ASN A 39 25.86 -11.72 -5.49
C ASN A 39 24.90 -10.71 -4.84
N PHE A 40 23.67 -11.13 -4.56
CA PHE A 40 22.68 -10.24 -3.97
C PHE A 40 23.06 -9.80 -2.55
N ARG A 41 23.58 -10.71 -1.72
CA ARG A 41 24.04 -10.41 -0.36
C ARG A 41 25.15 -9.36 -0.36
N ALA A 42 26.17 -9.55 -1.17
CA ALA A 42 27.29 -8.63 -1.27
C ALA A 42 26.90 -7.25 -1.84
N LEU A 43 25.91 -7.20 -2.74
CA LEU A 43 25.31 -5.95 -3.22
C LEU A 43 24.45 -5.26 -2.13
N CYS A 44 23.87 -6.01 -1.19
CA CYS A 44 23.23 -5.40 -0.02
C CYS A 44 24.27 -4.80 0.93
N THR A 45 25.40 -5.47 1.19
CA THR A 45 26.42 -4.97 2.12
C THR A 45 27.32 -3.89 1.51
N GLY A 46 27.49 -3.88 0.19
CA GLY A 46 28.44 -3.00 -0.50
C GLY A 46 29.91 -3.37 -0.28
N GLU A 47 30.18 -4.54 0.30
CA GLU A 47 31.53 -4.92 0.75
C GLU A 47 32.55 -5.09 -0.39
N LYS A 48 32.08 -5.28 -1.63
CA LYS A 48 32.94 -5.45 -2.81
C LYS A 48 33.42 -4.12 -3.40
N GLY A 49 33.06 -2.99 -2.80
CA GLY A 49 33.58 -1.68 -3.15
C GLY A 49 33.07 -1.16 -4.49
N MET A 50 33.97 -0.65 -5.33
CA MET A 50 33.64 -0.06 -6.62
C MET A 50 33.64 -1.12 -7.72
N GLY A 51 32.59 -1.14 -8.54
CA GLY A 51 32.52 -1.98 -9.72
C GLY A 51 33.20 -1.37 -10.94
N LYS A 52 33.17 -2.09 -12.07
CA LYS A 52 33.95 -1.71 -13.27
C LYS A 52 33.37 -0.48 -13.96
N GLN A 53 32.09 -0.18 -13.74
CA GLN A 53 31.43 1.01 -14.26
C GLN A 53 31.67 2.26 -13.40
N GLY A 54 32.56 2.20 -12.40
CA GLY A 54 32.89 3.34 -11.56
C GLY A 54 31.76 3.74 -10.60
N LYS A 55 30.85 2.80 -10.30
CA LYS A 55 29.78 2.95 -9.31
C LYS A 55 30.02 1.98 -8.15
N PRO A 56 29.58 2.29 -6.91
CA PRO A 56 29.60 1.32 -5.82
C PRO A 56 28.76 0.08 -6.18
N LEU A 57 29.28 -1.11 -5.89
CA LEU A 57 28.53 -2.37 -5.98
C LEU A 57 27.58 -2.47 -4.79
N SER A 58 26.56 -1.61 -4.76
CA SER A 58 25.59 -1.52 -3.67
C SER A 58 24.19 -1.18 -4.16
N TYR A 59 23.18 -1.78 -3.55
CA TYR A 59 21.78 -1.39 -3.76
C TYR A 59 21.39 -0.09 -3.05
N LYS A 60 22.21 0.43 -2.13
CA LYS A 60 21.92 1.68 -1.43
C LYS A 60 21.83 2.84 -2.41
N GLY A 61 20.69 3.52 -2.41
CA GLY A 61 20.37 4.62 -3.32
C GLY A 61 19.80 4.18 -4.67
N SER A 62 19.77 2.87 -4.96
CA SER A 62 19.09 2.34 -6.14
C SER A 62 17.56 2.49 -6.04
N ILE A 63 16.88 2.34 -7.17
CA ILE A 63 15.43 2.50 -7.26
C ILE A 63 14.74 1.28 -7.85
N PHE A 64 13.46 1.13 -7.54
CA PHE A 64 12.54 0.28 -8.30
C PHE A 64 12.09 1.05 -9.54
N HIS A 65 12.76 0.79 -10.66
CA HIS A 65 12.57 1.55 -11.90
C HIS A 65 11.41 1.00 -12.76
N ARG A 66 10.88 -0.18 -12.43
CA ARG A 66 9.77 -0.81 -13.16
C ARG A 66 8.85 -1.55 -12.19
N VAL A 67 7.55 -1.24 -12.23
CA VAL A 67 6.52 -1.82 -11.37
C VAL A 67 5.32 -2.18 -12.21
N ILE A 68 4.90 -3.45 -12.18
CA ILE A 68 3.71 -3.91 -12.89
C ILE A 68 2.79 -4.59 -11.88
N LYS A 69 1.63 -3.97 -11.65
CA LYS A 69 0.62 -4.48 -10.74
C LYS A 69 0.12 -5.86 -11.20
N GLN A 70 -0.08 -6.77 -10.25
CA GLN A 70 -0.42 -8.18 -10.48
C GLN A 70 0.64 -8.92 -11.30
N PHE A 71 1.91 -8.55 -11.13
CA PHE A 71 3.04 -9.23 -11.75
C PHE A 71 4.27 -9.19 -10.86
N MET A 72 4.99 -8.07 -10.83
CA MET A 72 6.26 -7.93 -10.11
C MET A 72 6.68 -6.47 -9.90
N ILE A 73 7.62 -6.27 -8.97
CA ILE A 73 8.38 -5.02 -8.79
C ILE A 73 9.85 -5.28 -9.09
N GLN A 74 10.47 -4.45 -9.94
CA GLN A 74 11.84 -4.66 -10.44
C GLN A 74 12.75 -3.47 -10.07
N GLY A 75 13.94 -3.80 -9.60
CA GLY A 75 14.97 -2.86 -9.16
C GLY A 75 16.38 -3.37 -9.44
N GLY A 76 17.37 -2.78 -8.76
CA GLY A 76 18.75 -3.25 -8.80
C GLY A 76 19.62 -2.69 -9.93
N ASP A 77 19.11 -1.75 -10.72
CA ASP A 77 19.94 -0.92 -11.60
C ASP A 77 20.45 0.29 -10.80
N PHE A 78 21.67 0.17 -10.26
CA PHE A 78 22.36 1.23 -9.52
C PHE A 78 23.31 2.06 -10.38
N THR A 79 23.44 1.77 -11.68
CA THR A 79 24.32 2.51 -12.58
C THR A 79 23.56 3.56 -13.38
N GLU A 80 22.44 3.16 -14.01
CA GLU A 80 21.63 4.00 -14.92
C GLU A 80 20.20 4.28 -14.41
N PHE A 81 19.75 3.55 -13.39
CA PHE A 81 18.46 3.74 -12.71
C PHE A 81 17.23 3.64 -13.65
N ASN A 82 17.34 2.91 -14.75
CA ASN A 82 16.30 2.85 -15.79
C ASN A 82 16.10 1.45 -16.38
N GLY A 83 16.87 0.45 -15.95
CA GLY A 83 16.81 -0.93 -16.41
C GLY A 83 17.83 -1.27 -17.51
N THR A 84 18.61 -0.31 -18.01
CA THR A 84 19.67 -0.58 -19.00
C THR A 84 21.03 -0.90 -18.36
N GLY A 85 21.17 -0.67 -17.05
CA GLY A 85 22.43 -0.79 -16.33
C GLY A 85 22.51 -1.99 -15.38
N GLY A 86 23.38 -1.85 -14.38
CA GLY A 86 23.71 -2.86 -13.38
C GLY A 86 24.92 -3.72 -13.74
N GLU A 87 25.59 -4.23 -12.72
CA GLU A 87 26.70 -5.18 -12.83
C GLU A 87 26.75 -6.10 -11.60
N SER A 88 27.21 -7.32 -11.77
CA SER A 88 27.36 -8.29 -10.67
C SER A 88 28.69 -8.10 -9.93
N ILE A 89 28.82 -8.74 -8.77
CA ILE A 89 30.10 -8.79 -8.06
C ILE A 89 31.19 -9.61 -8.79
N TYR A 90 30.80 -10.37 -9.82
CA TYR A 90 31.68 -11.22 -10.62
C TYR A 90 32.12 -10.57 -11.93
N GLY A 91 31.62 -9.36 -12.24
CA GLY A 91 31.79 -8.69 -13.52
C GLY A 91 30.45 -8.20 -14.06
N GLU A 92 30.40 -7.85 -15.34
CA GLU A 92 29.18 -7.28 -15.95
C GLU A 92 27.99 -8.24 -15.85
N LYS A 93 28.21 -9.53 -16.16
CA LYS A 93 27.20 -10.59 -16.18
C LYS A 93 27.73 -11.92 -15.61
N PHE A 94 26.84 -12.79 -15.16
CA PHE A 94 27.12 -14.18 -14.77
C PHE A 94 26.01 -15.14 -15.23
N ASP A 95 26.35 -16.43 -15.30
CA ASP A 95 25.50 -17.50 -15.82
C ASP A 95 24.25 -17.76 -14.96
N ASP A 96 23.22 -18.38 -15.56
CA ASP A 96 22.10 -18.92 -14.81
C ASP A 96 22.55 -20.14 -13.99
N GLU A 97 22.36 -20.11 -12.67
CA GLU A 97 22.89 -21.14 -11.78
C GLU A 97 22.08 -22.44 -11.83
N ASN A 98 20.76 -22.38 -11.68
CA ASN A 98 19.79 -23.43 -12.01
C ASN A 98 18.36 -22.83 -12.05
N PHE A 99 17.36 -23.68 -12.38
CA PHE A 99 15.94 -23.31 -12.43
C PHE A 99 15.05 -24.30 -11.65
N ASP A 100 15.59 -24.84 -10.56
CA ASP A 100 14.93 -25.88 -9.77
C ASP A 100 13.67 -25.35 -9.08
N LEU A 101 13.77 -24.13 -8.54
CA LEU A 101 12.67 -23.41 -7.92
C LEU A 101 11.75 -22.77 -8.96
N LYS A 102 10.44 -22.75 -8.67
CA LYS A 102 9.40 -22.19 -9.54
C LYS A 102 8.85 -20.89 -8.98
N HIS A 103 8.29 -20.06 -9.86
CA HIS A 103 7.62 -18.83 -9.47
C HIS A 103 6.16 -19.12 -9.09
N ASP A 104 5.95 -19.94 -8.07
CA ASP A 104 4.66 -20.54 -7.73
C ASP A 104 3.79 -19.71 -6.76
N ARG A 105 4.35 -18.64 -6.19
CA ARG A 105 3.69 -17.79 -5.19
C ARG A 105 4.20 -16.35 -5.24
N PRO A 106 3.48 -15.37 -4.66
CA PRO A 106 4.00 -14.01 -4.50
C PRO A 106 5.23 -13.98 -3.58
N PHE A 107 5.95 -12.87 -3.63
CA PHE A 107 7.08 -12.54 -2.77
C PHE A 107 8.36 -13.34 -2.99
N LEU A 108 8.48 -14.01 -4.14
CA LEU A 108 9.73 -14.64 -4.55
C LEU A 108 10.67 -13.61 -5.14
N LEU A 109 11.93 -13.68 -4.77
CA LEU A 109 13.02 -12.85 -5.27
C LEU A 109 13.74 -13.61 -6.40
N SER A 110 13.85 -12.97 -7.56
CA SER A 110 14.34 -13.62 -8.79
C SER A 110 15.15 -12.66 -9.66
N MET A 111 16.10 -13.20 -10.42
CA MET A 111 17.02 -12.40 -11.24
C MET A 111 16.35 -11.86 -12.50
N ALA A 112 16.49 -10.57 -12.76
CA ALA A 112 16.20 -10.02 -14.07
C ALA A 112 17.39 -10.27 -15.02
N ASN A 113 17.10 -10.60 -16.27
CA ASN A 113 18.10 -10.84 -17.31
C ASN A 113 17.60 -10.37 -18.68
N SER A 114 18.49 -10.41 -19.67
CA SER A 114 18.20 -10.07 -21.08
C SER A 114 18.41 -11.28 -22.00
N GLY A 115 18.14 -12.49 -21.48
CA GLY A 115 18.41 -13.77 -22.13
C GLY A 115 19.33 -14.68 -21.29
N PRO A 116 19.57 -15.92 -21.75
CA PRO A 116 20.35 -16.91 -21.01
C PRO A 116 21.75 -16.39 -20.61
N GLY A 117 22.12 -16.59 -19.35
CA GLY A 117 23.45 -16.27 -18.81
C GLY A 117 23.76 -14.77 -18.70
N THR A 118 22.73 -13.92 -18.60
CA THR A 118 22.90 -12.46 -18.51
C THR A 118 22.45 -11.86 -17.18
N ASN A 119 22.66 -12.59 -16.09
CA ASN A 119 22.37 -12.12 -14.74
C ASN A 119 23.38 -11.03 -14.34
N GLY A 120 22.90 -9.91 -13.80
CA GLY A 120 23.74 -8.80 -13.33
C GLY A 120 23.43 -8.46 -11.87
N SER A 121 22.98 -7.23 -11.62
CA SER A 121 22.46 -6.81 -10.32
C SER A 121 20.94 -6.64 -10.28
N GLN A 122 20.28 -6.58 -11.43
CA GLN A 122 18.84 -6.36 -11.46
C GLN A 122 18.08 -7.59 -10.98
N PHE A 123 17.01 -7.34 -10.23
CA PHE A 123 16.16 -8.36 -9.64
C PHE A 123 14.70 -7.91 -9.72
N PHE A 124 13.80 -8.85 -9.54
CA PHE A 124 12.40 -8.56 -9.27
C PHE A 124 11.87 -9.37 -8.10
N VAL A 125 10.83 -8.83 -7.46
CA VAL A 125 10.02 -9.52 -6.46
C VAL A 125 8.65 -9.78 -7.07
N THR A 126 8.22 -11.04 -7.12
CA THR A 126 6.89 -11.39 -7.62
C THR A 126 5.80 -10.87 -6.69
N THR A 127 4.64 -10.51 -7.24
CA THR A 127 3.46 -10.12 -6.45
C THR A 127 2.27 -11.05 -6.65
N VAL A 128 2.41 -12.02 -7.55
CA VAL A 128 1.51 -13.14 -7.83
C VAL A 128 2.36 -14.33 -8.29
N PRO A 129 1.80 -15.56 -8.44
CA PRO A 129 2.49 -16.63 -9.16
C PRO A 129 2.78 -16.24 -10.62
N THR A 130 3.99 -16.49 -11.10
CA THR A 130 4.45 -16.13 -12.46
C THR A 130 5.10 -17.31 -13.20
N PRO A 131 4.39 -18.43 -13.42
CA PRO A 131 4.97 -19.66 -13.98
C PRO A 131 5.54 -19.50 -15.40
N HIS A 132 5.12 -18.47 -16.13
CA HIS A 132 5.66 -18.14 -17.46
C HIS A 132 7.14 -17.68 -17.43
N LEU A 133 7.67 -17.37 -16.25
CA LEU A 133 9.09 -17.04 -15.99
C LEU A 133 9.94 -18.27 -15.60
N ASP A 134 9.32 -19.42 -15.38
CA ASP A 134 10.03 -20.65 -15.01
C ASP A 134 10.99 -21.09 -16.12
N GLY A 135 12.19 -21.53 -15.72
CA GLY A 135 13.25 -21.91 -16.67
C GLY A 135 13.91 -20.75 -17.40
N LYS A 136 13.56 -19.50 -17.06
CA LYS A 136 14.12 -18.29 -17.68
C LYS A 136 14.78 -17.35 -16.67
N HIS A 137 14.30 -17.33 -15.44
CA HIS A 137 14.81 -16.47 -14.37
C HIS A 137 15.13 -17.31 -13.14
N VAL A 138 16.30 -17.06 -12.55
CA VAL A 138 16.78 -17.79 -11.36
C VAL A 138 16.06 -17.24 -10.13
N VAL A 139 15.21 -18.05 -9.49
CA VAL A 139 14.64 -17.75 -8.17
C VAL A 139 15.70 -18.01 -7.11
N PHE A 140 15.97 -17.02 -6.25
CA PHE A 140 17.08 -17.08 -5.30
C PHE A 140 16.78 -16.59 -3.89
N GLY A 141 15.54 -16.23 -3.60
CA GLY A 141 15.12 -15.90 -2.25
C GLY A 141 13.62 -15.62 -2.14
N GLU A 142 13.20 -15.15 -0.98
CA GLU A 142 11.83 -14.68 -0.75
C GLU A 142 11.76 -13.59 0.31
N VAL A 143 10.67 -12.81 0.30
CA VAL A 143 10.39 -11.81 1.33
C VAL A 143 9.80 -12.50 2.56
N ILE A 144 10.52 -12.38 3.67
CA ILE A 144 10.12 -12.92 4.97
C ILE A 144 9.53 -11.86 5.91
N ASN A 145 9.72 -10.57 5.61
CA ASN A 145 9.12 -9.45 6.34
C ASN A 145 8.98 -8.21 5.45
N GLY A 146 8.00 -7.35 5.73
CA GLY A 146 7.72 -6.16 4.91
C GLY A 146 6.94 -6.47 3.62
N ARG A 147 6.17 -7.55 3.56
CA ARG A 147 5.28 -7.89 2.42
C ARG A 147 4.33 -6.74 2.08
N SER A 148 3.81 -6.04 3.08
CA SER A 148 2.94 -4.89 2.88
C SER A 148 3.65 -3.71 2.22
N ILE A 149 4.96 -3.55 2.41
CA ILE A 149 5.76 -2.55 1.70
C ILE A 149 5.89 -2.95 0.22
N VAL A 150 6.12 -4.24 -0.07
CA VAL A 150 6.12 -4.75 -1.47
C VAL A 150 4.79 -4.46 -2.15
N ARG A 151 3.66 -4.72 -1.48
CA ARG A 151 2.31 -4.39 -1.97
C ARG A 151 2.08 -2.88 -2.15
N LYS A 152 2.62 -2.05 -1.24
CA LYS A 152 2.60 -0.58 -1.39
C LYS A 152 3.38 -0.13 -2.62
N ILE A 153 4.56 -0.70 -2.88
CA ILE A 153 5.34 -0.43 -4.09
C ILE A 153 4.55 -0.85 -5.33
N GLU A 154 3.98 -2.06 -5.33
CA GLU A 154 3.13 -2.57 -6.41
C GLU A 154 1.94 -1.65 -6.73
N SER A 155 1.35 -1.02 -5.71
CA SER A 155 0.18 -0.14 -5.85
C SER A 155 0.49 1.25 -6.40
N GLN A 156 1.77 1.61 -6.57
CA GLN A 156 2.15 2.93 -7.07
C GLN A 156 1.62 3.16 -8.48
N LYS A 157 1.15 4.38 -8.75
CA LYS A 157 0.84 4.79 -10.12
C LYS A 157 2.12 4.81 -10.94
N THR A 158 2.06 4.25 -12.14
CA THR A 158 3.19 4.21 -13.07
C THR A 158 2.91 5.05 -14.31
N ASN A 159 3.98 5.44 -15.00
CA ASN A 159 3.91 6.02 -16.34
C ASN A 159 3.77 4.90 -17.40
N PRO A 160 3.64 5.24 -18.70
CA PRO A 160 3.51 4.24 -19.77
C PRO A 160 4.69 3.26 -19.93
N ASN A 161 5.84 3.53 -19.30
CA ASN A 161 7.01 2.65 -19.30
C ASN A 161 7.12 1.83 -17.99
N ASP A 162 6.01 1.68 -17.27
CA ASP A 162 5.91 0.99 -15.97
C ASP A 162 6.78 1.61 -14.85
N LYS A 163 7.34 2.80 -15.04
CA LYS A 163 8.12 3.48 -14.00
C LYS A 163 7.18 4.16 -13.00
N PRO A 164 7.33 3.95 -11.68
CA PRO A 164 6.57 4.67 -10.66
C PRO A 164 6.66 6.20 -10.82
N LEU A 165 5.53 6.89 -10.64
CA LEU A 165 5.47 8.35 -10.69
C LEU A 165 6.15 9.00 -9.48
N MET A 166 6.16 8.31 -8.34
CA MET A 166 6.95 8.68 -7.16
C MET A 166 8.15 7.74 -7.08
N ASP A 167 9.35 8.30 -6.87
CA ASP A 167 10.56 7.49 -6.74
C ASP A 167 10.43 6.52 -5.55
N VAL A 168 10.59 5.23 -5.84
CA VAL A 168 10.69 4.17 -4.83
C VAL A 168 12.16 3.81 -4.70
N LYS A 169 12.77 4.16 -3.57
CA LYS A 169 14.22 4.10 -3.35
C LYS A 169 14.56 3.15 -2.21
N VAL A 170 15.64 2.38 -2.41
CA VAL A 170 16.35 1.67 -1.34
C VAL A 170 17.23 2.69 -0.63
N THR A 171 16.79 3.21 0.52
CA THR A 171 17.50 4.25 1.26
C THR A 171 18.68 3.70 2.06
N ASP A 172 18.56 2.45 2.51
CA ASP A 172 19.63 1.68 3.12
C ASP A 172 19.45 0.20 2.84
N CYS A 173 20.53 -0.57 2.92
CA CYS A 173 20.50 -2.01 2.73
C CYS A 173 21.68 -2.67 3.44
N GLY A 174 21.55 -3.96 3.74
CA GLY A 174 22.60 -4.70 4.42
C GLY A 174 22.20 -6.14 4.75
N GLU A 175 23.07 -6.80 5.51
CA GLU A 175 22.87 -8.16 6.00
C GLU A 175 22.53 -8.14 7.50
N LEU A 176 21.54 -8.92 7.90
CA LEU A 176 21.12 -9.06 9.30
C LEU A 176 21.98 -10.10 10.00
N THR A 177 22.44 -9.78 11.22
CA THR A 177 23.25 -10.68 12.05
C THR A 177 22.74 -10.67 13.49
N GLY A 178 23.21 -11.61 14.32
CA GLY A 178 22.90 -11.63 15.75
C GLY A 178 21.40 -11.70 16.04
N ASP A 179 20.89 -10.78 16.85
CA ASP A 179 19.49 -10.77 17.24
C ASP A 179 18.56 -10.24 16.13
N ASP A 180 19.04 -9.35 15.26
CA ASP A 180 18.28 -8.90 14.10
C ASP A 180 18.00 -10.05 13.13
N TYR A 181 18.97 -10.96 12.96
CA TYR A 181 18.77 -12.18 12.18
C TYR A 181 17.67 -13.06 12.79
N LYS A 182 17.71 -13.28 14.11
CA LYS A 182 16.72 -14.14 14.82
C LYS A 182 15.32 -13.56 14.77
N ASN A 183 15.20 -12.24 14.85
CA ASN A 183 13.92 -11.53 14.87
C ASN A 183 13.44 -11.12 13.46
N ALA A 184 14.15 -11.49 12.40
CA ALA A 184 13.87 -11.09 11.02
C ALA A 184 12.44 -11.42 10.55
N THR A 185 11.82 -12.49 11.06
CA THR A 185 10.44 -12.90 10.74
C THR A 185 9.39 -12.27 11.64
N GLN A 186 9.79 -11.61 12.72
CA GLN A 186 8.87 -10.94 13.64
C GLN A 186 8.37 -9.65 12.99
N ARG A 187 7.05 -9.55 12.81
CA ARG A 187 6.43 -8.35 12.27
C ARG A 187 6.49 -7.24 13.30
N SER A 188 6.83 -6.03 12.85
CA SER A 188 6.70 -4.84 13.68
C SER A 188 5.22 -4.53 13.88
N VAL A 189 4.75 -4.68 15.11
CA VAL A 189 3.38 -4.29 15.49
C VAL A 189 3.37 -2.80 15.78
N ASP A 190 2.45 -2.06 15.17
CA ASP A 190 2.31 -0.63 15.46
C ASP A 190 1.68 -0.37 16.85
N THR A 191 1.51 0.91 17.18
CA THR A 191 1.02 1.35 18.50
C THR A 191 -0.39 0.84 18.84
N THR A 192 -1.16 0.38 17.84
CA THR A 192 -2.49 -0.18 18.07
C THR A 192 -2.44 -1.61 18.61
N GLY A 193 -1.39 -2.38 18.29
CA GLY A 193 -1.32 -3.81 18.59
C GLY A 193 -1.78 -4.72 17.45
N ASP A 194 -2.02 -4.18 16.25
CA ASP A 194 -2.50 -4.93 15.09
C ASP A 194 -1.49 -5.95 14.57
N THR A 195 -1.84 -7.24 14.64
CA THR A 195 -1.02 -8.36 14.18
C THR A 195 -1.51 -8.97 12.86
N TYR A 196 -2.61 -8.48 12.28
CA TYR A 196 -3.18 -9.05 11.07
C TYR A 196 -2.31 -8.74 9.84
N GLU A 197 -2.40 -9.56 8.80
CA GLU A 197 -1.77 -9.26 7.51
C GLU A 197 -2.36 -7.99 6.91
N ASP A 198 -1.55 -7.14 6.28
CA ASP A 198 -2.07 -5.87 5.74
C ASP A 198 -2.98 -6.08 4.52
N TYR A 199 -2.79 -7.20 3.82
CA TYR A 199 -3.47 -7.61 2.61
C TYR A 199 -4.00 -9.05 2.81
N PRO A 200 -5.32 -9.24 2.92
CA PRO A 200 -5.92 -10.55 3.22
C PRO A 200 -5.52 -11.66 2.23
N GLU A 201 -5.29 -11.30 0.97
CA GLU A 201 -4.84 -12.21 -0.08
C GLU A 201 -3.46 -12.84 0.18
N ASP A 202 -2.67 -12.27 1.10
CA ASP A 202 -1.35 -12.78 1.49
C ASP A 202 -1.42 -13.77 2.67
N ILE A 203 -2.63 -14.06 3.17
CA ILE A 203 -2.86 -15.06 4.21
C ILE A 203 -2.83 -16.45 3.57
N THR A 204 -2.02 -17.35 4.12
CA THR A 204 -1.87 -18.73 3.61
C THR A 204 -2.95 -19.69 4.12
N GLU A 205 -3.61 -19.33 5.22
CA GLU A 205 -4.68 -20.12 5.83
C GLU A 205 -6.03 -19.69 5.27
N GLU A 206 -6.91 -20.66 4.99
CA GLU A 206 -8.29 -20.37 4.60
C GLU A 206 -9.06 -19.83 5.81
N LEU A 207 -9.60 -18.63 5.68
CA LEU A 207 -10.40 -17.99 6.73
C LEU A 207 -11.88 -18.05 6.38
N SER A 208 -12.70 -18.42 7.38
CA SER A 208 -14.16 -18.33 7.31
C SER A 208 -14.65 -16.87 7.26
N LEU A 209 -15.87 -16.66 6.76
CA LEU A 209 -16.52 -15.36 6.75
C LEU A 209 -16.58 -14.72 8.15
N ALA A 210 -16.84 -15.52 9.19
CA ALA A 210 -16.86 -15.06 10.57
C ALA A 210 -15.49 -14.54 11.05
N GLN A 211 -14.39 -15.17 10.62
CA GLN A 211 -13.04 -14.71 10.93
C GLN A 211 -12.72 -13.39 10.20
N TYR A 212 -13.07 -13.27 8.92
CA TYR A 212 -12.95 -12.00 8.18
C TYR A 212 -13.71 -10.86 8.87
N TYR A 213 -14.95 -11.12 9.28
CA TYR A 213 -15.75 -10.16 10.01
C TYR A 213 -15.11 -9.75 11.34
N LYS A 214 -14.65 -10.73 12.14
CA LYS A 214 -13.96 -10.49 13.41
C LYS A 214 -12.74 -9.59 13.22
N ILE A 215 -11.88 -9.92 12.24
CA ILE A 215 -10.68 -9.14 11.93
C ILE A 215 -11.05 -7.69 11.57
N ALA A 216 -12.07 -7.50 10.73
CA ALA A 216 -12.53 -6.17 10.37
C ALA A 216 -13.10 -5.38 11.57
N VAL A 217 -13.75 -6.05 12.53
CA VAL A 217 -14.19 -5.43 13.79
C VAL A 217 -12.99 -4.99 14.63
N ASP A 218 -11.99 -5.85 14.78
CA ASP A 218 -10.79 -5.55 15.56
C ASP A 218 -10.02 -4.38 14.91
N LEU A 219 -9.91 -4.34 13.57
CA LEU A 219 -9.33 -3.24 12.81
C LEU A 219 -10.09 -1.92 12.96
N LYS A 220 -11.42 -1.97 13.06
CA LYS A 220 -12.22 -0.78 13.40
C LYS A 220 -11.84 -0.26 14.80
N GLU A 221 -11.66 -1.14 15.77
CA GLU A 221 -11.26 -0.73 17.13
C GLU A 221 -9.81 -0.21 17.20
N PHE A 222 -8.89 -0.81 16.44
CA PHE A 222 -7.54 -0.26 16.27
C PHE A 222 -7.55 1.12 15.63
N GLY A 223 -8.38 1.33 14.60
CA GLY A 223 -8.57 2.65 13.99
C GLY A 223 -9.14 3.67 14.97
N ASN A 224 -10.12 3.27 15.78
CA ASN A 224 -10.67 4.10 16.85
C ASN A 224 -9.60 4.49 17.88
N LYS A 225 -8.77 3.53 18.30
CA LYS A 225 -7.67 3.73 19.26
C LYS A 225 -6.64 4.72 18.72
N ALA A 226 -6.17 4.52 17.49
CA ALA A 226 -5.22 5.43 16.84
C ALA A 226 -5.78 6.84 16.71
N PHE A 227 -7.03 6.97 16.23
CA PHE A 227 -7.67 8.27 16.10
C PHE A 227 -7.84 9.01 17.44
N LYS A 228 -8.22 8.29 18.51
CA LYS A 228 -8.30 8.86 19.88
C LYS A 228 -6.94 9.29 20.42
N ALA A 229 -5.86 8.63 20.00
CA ALA A 229 -4.49 9.01 20.32
C ALA A 229 -3.97 10.20 19.48
N GLY A 230 -4.76 10.71 18.53
CA GLY A 230 -4.39 11.81 17.64
C GLY A 230 -3.67 11.37 16.36
N ASP A 231 -3.43 10.06 16.17
CA ASP A 231 -2.83 9.53 14.96
C ASP A 231 -3.90 9.28 13.88
N VAL A 232 -4.18 10.34 13.13
CA VAL A 232 -5.23 10.36 12.10
C VAL A 232 -4.86 9.47 10.91
N GLU A 233 -3.58 9.44 10.53
CA GLU A 233 -3.11 8.63 9.39
C GLU A 233 -3.23 7.14 9.72
N LEU A 234 -2.71 6.71 10.89
CA LEU A 234 -2.82 5.33 11.33
C LEU A 234 -4.27 4.90 11.51
N GLY A 235 -5.11 5.77 12.07
CA GLY A 235 -6.55 5.53 12.19
C GLY A 235 -7.20 5.23 10.83
N LEU A 236 -6.85 6.01 9.80
CA LEU A 236 -7.34 5.82 8.45
C LEU A 236 -6.80 4.51 7.84
N GLU A 237 -5.52 4.23 8.01
CA GLU A 237 -4.88 3.01 7.52
C GLU A 237 -5.58 1.75 8.07
N LYS A 238 -5.97 1.74 9.36
CA LYS A 238 -6.72 0.63 9.97
C LYS A 238 -8.13 0.49 9.43
N TYR A 239 -8.87 1.58 9.23
CA TYR A 239 -10.20 1.48 8.63
C TYR A 239 -10.15 0.95 7.19
N GLN A 240 -9.18 1.44 6.41
CA GLN A 240 -8.98 0.95 5.04
C GLN A 240 -8.55 -0.51 5.01
N LYS A 241 -7.73 -0.95 5.96
CA LYS A 241 -7.40 -2.38 6.15
C LYS A 241 -8.65 -3.21 6.46
N GLY A 242 -9.51 -2.75 7.36
CA GLY A 242 -10.79 -3.42 7.64
C GLY A 242 -11.67 -3.56 6.39
N ILE A 243 -11.72 -2.53 5.54
CA ILE A 243 -12.47 -2.59 4.27
C ILE A 243 -11.85 -3.60 3.30
N ARG A 244 -10.51 -3.69 3.21
CA ARG A 244 -9.85 -4.73 2.40
C ARG A 244 -10.25 -6.13 2.85
N TYR A 245 -10.21 -6.41 4.15
CA TYR A 245 -10.70 -7.68 4.69
C TYR A 245 -12.15 -7.97 4.30
N LEU A 246 -13.04 -6.98 4.39
CA LEU A 246 -14.42 -7.19 3.99
C LEU A 246 -14.59 -7.37 2.47
N ASN A 247 -13.69 -6.84 1.64
CA ASN A 247 -13.77 -7.03 0.18
C ASN A 247 -13.31 -8.41 -0.27
N GLU A 248 -12.33 -8.99 0.43
CA GLU A 248 -11.80 -10.34 0.15
C GLU A 248 -12.53 -11.45 0.94
N ALA A 249 -13.53 -11.08 1.74
CA ALA A 249 -14.30 -12.05 2.51
C ALA A 249 -15.05 -13.01 1.57
N PRO A 250 -15.10 -14.32 1.87
CA PRO A 250 -15.82 -15.29 1.06
C PRO A 250 -17.33 -15.01 1.08
N GLU A 251 -18.04 -15.47 0.05
CA GLU A 251 -19.49 -15.37 0.01
C GLU A 251 -20.13 -16.15 1.17
N PRO A 252 -21.24 -15.65 1.76
CA PRO A 252 -21.94 -16.34 2.83
C PRO A 252 -22.42 -17.74 2.40
N SER A 253 -22.25 -18.72 3.29
CA SER A 253 -22.69 -20.10 3.13
C SER A 253 -23.86 -20.43 4.07
N ASP A 254 -24.54 -21.55 3.83
CA ASP A 254 -25.66 -22.01 4.69
C ASP A 254 -25.25 -22.32 6.13
N SER A 255 -23.95 -22.54 6.39
CA SER A 255 -23.42 -22.76 7.74
C SER A 255 -23.11 -21.46 8.50
N ASP A 256 -23.12 -20.31 7.83
CA ASP A 256 -22.85 -19.03 8.48
C ASP A 256 -24.06 -18.54 9.28
N ALA A 257 -23.79 -17.70 10.29
CA ALA A 257 -24.83 -17.06 11.07
C ALA A 257 -25.68 -16.14 10.17
N LYS A 258 -27.01 -16.24 10.26
CA LYS A 258 -27.95 -15.53 9.36
C LYS A 258 -27.82 -14.01 9.43
N GLU A 259 -27.38 -13.48 10.56
CA GLU A 259 -27.14 -12.07 10.79
C GLU A 259 -25.78 -11.56 10.28
N LEU A 260 -24.86 -12.46 9.93
CA LEU A 260 -23.49 -12.08 9.56
C LEU A 260 -23.44 -11.18 8.31
N PRO A 261 -24.22 -11.41 7.24
CA PRO A 261 -24.23 -10.52 6.08
C PRO A 261 -24.68 -9.09 6.42
N SER A 262 -25.71 -8.93 7.26
CA SER A 262 -26.18 -7.60 7.66
C SER A 262 -25.19 -6.91 8.61
N GLN A 263 -24.54 -7.66 9.49
CA GLN A 263 -23.44 -7.17 10.33
C GLN A 263 -22.25 -6.68 9.50
N ILE A 264 -21.88 -7.41 8.44
CA ILE A 264 -20.82 -7.01 7.51
C ILE A 264 -21.21 -5.73 6.78
N ALA A 265 -22.45 -5.62 6.30
CA ALA A 265 -22.94 -4.40 5.65
C ALA A 265 -22.87 -3.18 6.59
N ALA A 266 -23.33 -3.33 7.83
CA ALA A 266 -23.25 -2.29 8.86
C ALA A 266 -21.80 -1.88 9.19
N LEU A 267 -20.89 -2.85 9.26
CA LEU A 267 -19.47 -2.59 9.49
C LEU A 267 -18.83 -1.88 8.30
N ARG A 268 -19.14 -2.30 7.07
CA ARG A 268 -18.66 -1.67 5.82
C ARG A 268 -19.09 -0.21 5.73
N PHE A 269 -20.35 0.09 6.05
CA PHE A 269 -20.86 1.46 6.15
C PHE A 269 -20.03 2.27 7.15
N THR A 270 -19.84 1.72 8.36
CA THR A 270 -19.12 2.40 9.45
C THR A 270 -17.68 2.70 9.08
N LEU A 271 -16.96 1.72 8.52
CA LEU A 271 -15.56 1.87 8.12
C LEU A 271 -15.39 2.91 7.00
N ASN A 272 -16.24 2.89 5.97
CA ASN A 272 -16.21 3.87 4.89
C ASN A 272 -16.52 5.28 5.40
N SER A 273 -17.56 5.41 6.22
CA SER A 273 -17.95 6.68 6.80
C SER A 273 -16.82 7.25 7.67
N ASN A 274 -16.21 6.45 8.54
CA ASN A 274 -15.09 6.89 9.38
C ASN A 274 -13.82 7.19 8.57
N SER A 275 -13.55 6.42 7.52
CA SER A 275 -12.46 6.72 6.59
C SER A 275 -12.64 8.09 5.95
N ALA A 276 -13.85 8.43 5.50
CA ALA A 276 -14.13 9.74 4.93
C ALA A 276 -13.89 10.89 5.92
N LEU A 277 -14.25 10.71 7.19
CA LEU A 277 -13.95 11.68 8.24
C LEU A 277 -12.44 11.93 8.37
N LEU A 278 -11.63 10.87 8.44
CA LEU A 278 -10.19 11.01 8.63
C LEU A 278 -9.50 11.53 7.37
N ALA A 279 -9.95 11.11 6.19
CA ALA A 279 -9.50 11.65 4.90
C ALA A 279 -9.66 13.17 4.83
N ASN A 280 -10.84 13.67 5.24
CA ASN A 280 -11.11 15.11 5.26
C ASN A 280 -10.20 15.86 6.23
N LYS A 281 -9.91 15.28 7.42
CA LYS A 281 -8.94 15.85 8.37
C LYS A 281 -7.53 15.93 7.79
N LEU A 282 -7.15 14.94 6.98
CA LEU A 282 -5.87 14.88 6.26
C LEU A 282 -5.87 15.68 4.95
N LYS A 283 -6.96 16.37 4.62
CA LYS A 283 -7.16 17.10 3.34
C LYS A 283 -7.06 16.22 2.10
N ARG A 284 -7.26 14.90 2.24
CA ARG A 284 -7.38 13.92 1.16
C ARG A 284 -8.81 13.90 0.64
N PHE A 285 -9.27 15.05 0.14
CA PHE A 285 -10.68 15.27 -0.16
C PHE A 285 -11.23 14.36 -1.27
N ALA A 286 -10.43 14.01 -2.27
CA ALA A 286 -10.85 13.06 -3.31
C ALA A 286 -11.18 11.67 -2.72
N ASP A 287 -10.36 11.20 -1.78
CA ASP A 287 -10.59 9.95 -1.06
C ASP A 287 -11.80 10.07 -0.13
N GLY A 288 -11.90 11.18 0.60
CA GLY A 288 -13.03 11.48 1.49
C GLY A 288 -14.38 11.47 0.78
N ARG A 289 -14.44 12.06 -0.43
CA ARG A 289 -15.64 12.06 -1.27
C ARG A 289 -16.02 10.64 -1.70
N SER A 290 -15.04 9.87 -2.18
CA SER A 290 -15.25 8.49 -2.65
C SER A 290 -15.75 7.57 -1.53
N TRP A 291 -15.08 7.56 -0.38
CA TRP A 291 -15.45 6.71 0.75
C TRP A 291 -16.78 7.11 1.38
N ALA A 292 -17.09 8.41 1.46
CA ALA A 292 -18.42 8.84 1.89
C ALA A 292 -19.50 8.38 0.90
N GLY A 293 -19.22 8.44 -0.41
CA GLY A 293 -20.10 7.90 -1.44
C GLY A 293 -20.37 6.40 -1.27
N TYR A 294 -19.34 5.59 -1.01
CA TYR A 294 -19.51 4.16 -0.73
C TYR A 294 -20.36 3.91 0.51
N ALA A 295 -20.17 4.69 1.58
CA ALA A 295 -21.03 4.60 2.76
C ALA A 295 -22.50 4.91 2.42
N ILE A 296 -22.76 6.00 1.68
CA ILE A 296 -24.12 6.37 1.27
C ILE A 296 -24.78 5.28 0.42
N ASN A 297 -24.05 4.74 -0.57
CA ASN A 297 -24.57 3.71 -1.47
C ASN A 297 -24.91 2.39 -0.76
N THR A 298 -24.22 2.10 0.35
CA THR A 298 -24.42 0.88 1.15
C THR A 298 -25.32 1.10 2.37
N ALA A 299 -25.81 2.32 2.59
CA ALA A 299 -26.54 2.69 3.80
C ALA A 299 -27.85 1.92 3.99
N LYS A 300 -28.51 1.52 2.89
CA LYS A 300 -29.73 0.72 2.93
C LYS A 300 -29.44 -0.71 3.40
N ASP A 301 -28.43 -1.34 2.81
CA ASP A 301 -28.02 -2.72 3.15
C ASP A 301 -27.48 -2.80 4.59
N ALA A 302 -26.90 -1.70 5.06
CA ALA A 302 -26.43 -1.53 6.43
C ALA A 302 -27.53 -1.23 7.47
N ASP A 303 -28.79 -1.05 7.04
CA ASP A 303 -29.89 -0.53 7.88
C ASP A 303 -29.46 0.71 8.70
N ALA A 304 -28.73 1.61 8.05
CA ALA A 304 -28.11 2.75 8.73
C ALA A 304 -29.18 3.72 9.26
N LYS A 305 -28.98 4.23 10.48
CA LYS A 305 -29.86 5.24 11.08
C LYS A 305 -29.71 6.56 10.34
N ASP A 306 -30.77 7.37 10.32
CA ASP A 306 -30.77 8.66 9.62
C ASP A 306 -29.68 9.61 10.13
N ALA A 307 -29.40 9.60 11.43
CA ALA A 307 -28.29 10.36 12.01
C ALA A 307 -26.92 9.93 11.46
N ASP A 308 -26.72 8.66 11.12
CA ASP A 308 -25.46 8.17 10.57
C ASP A 308 -25.38 8.38 9.04
N LYS A 309 -26.50 8.26 8.34
CA LYS A 309 -26.64 8.67 6.93
C LYS A 309 -26.33 10.17 6.77
N ALA A 310 -26.90 11.02 7.63
CA ALA A 310 -26.66 12.46 7.64
C ALA A 310 -25.16 12.78 7.81
N LYS A 311 -24.45 12.07 8.70
CA LYS A 311 -22.99 12.19 8.85
C LYS A 311 -22.25 11.83 7.57
N ALA A 312 -22.67 10.78 6.85
CA ALA A 312 -22.01 10.36 5.61
C ALA A 312 -22.17 11.43 4.52
N HIS A 313 -23.38 11.97 4.33
CA HIS A 313 -23.62 13.09 3.42
C HIS A 313 -22.84 14.35 3.82
N TYR A 314 -22.87 14.72 5.10
CA TYR A 314 -22.07 15.84 5.61
C TYR A 314 -20.57 15.65 5.33
N ARG A 315 -20.02 14.45 5.58
CA ARG A 315 -18.62 14.13 5.27
C ARG A 315 -18.32 14.25 3.77
N ARG A 316 -19.24 13.82 2.89
CA ARG A 316 -19.09 14.00 1.43
C ARG A 316 -19.11 15.47 1.03
N ALA A 317 -20.00 16.27 1.62
CA ALA A 317 -20.07 17.71 1.39
C ALA A 317 -18.79 18.45 1.80
N ILE A 318 -18.20 18.12 2.95
CA ILE A 318 -16.91 18.68 3.38
C ILE A 318 -15.80 18.36 2.37
N ALA A 319 -15.79 17.13 1.84
CA ALA A 319 -14.86 16.73 0.81
C ALA A 319 -15.06 17.54 -0.48
N SER A 320 -16.31 17.67 -0.97
CA SER A 320 -16.64 18.49 -2.15
C SER A 320 -16.26 19.95 -1.97
N CYS A 321 -16.46 20.53 -0.78
CA CYS A 321 -15.95 21.87 -0.45
C CYS A 321 -14.42 21.96 -0.59
N GLY A 322 -13.70 20.97 -0.07
CA GLY A 322 -12.23 20.89 -0.20
C GLY A 322 -11.74 20.75 -1.64
N LEU A 323 -12.58 20.20 -2.53
CA LEU A 323 -12.36 20.09 -3.97
C LEU A 323 -12.84 21.31 -4.77
N LYS A 324 -13.42 22.32 -4.12
CA LYS A 324 -14.05 23.49 -4.76
C LYS A 324 -15.23 23.13 -5.67
N GLU A 325 -16.04 22.19 -5.19
CA GLU A 325 -17.28 21.74 -5.84
C GLU A 325 -18.47 22.14 -4.95
N GLU A 326 -18.65 23.43 -4.73
CA GLU A 326 -19.60 23.95 -3.73
C GLU A 326 -21.06 23.62 -4.05
N GLU A 327 -21.44 23.53 -5.32
CA GLU A 327 -22.80 23.13 -5.73
C GLU A 327 -23.13 21.70 -5.30
N GLU A 328 -22.19 20.77 -5.50
CA GLU A 328 -22.33 19.38 -5.05
C GLU A 328 -22.36 19.30 -3.53
N ALA A 329 -21.54 20.11 -2.84
CA ALA A 329 -21.57 20.20 -1.39
C ALA A 329 -22.95 20.64 -0.86
N ILE A 330 -23.61 21.59 -1.52
CA ILE A 330 -24.96 22.03 -1.12
C ILE A 330 -25.99 20.91 -1.27
N LYS A 331 -25.96 20.14 -2.37
CA LYS A 331 -26.87 19.00 -2.55
C LYS A 331 -26.72 17.99 -1.41
N ASP A 332 -25.49 17.62 -1.07
CA ASP A 332 -25.23 16.71 0.03
C ASP A 332 -25.64 17.26 1.39
N LEU A 333 -25.43 18.56 1.64
CA LEU A 333 -25.85 19.18 2.89
C LEU A 333 -27.38 19.25 3.01
N GLN A 334 -28.10 19.39 1.90
CA GLN A 334 -29.56 19.35 1.88
C GLN A 334 -30.08 17.95 2.23
N GLU A 335 -29.54 16.91 1.61
CA GLU A 335 -29.83 15.51 1.97
C GLU A 335 -29.53 15.24 3.45
N ALA A 336 -28.38 15.73 3.95
CA ALA A 336 -28.02 15.61 5.35
C ALA A 336 -29.01 16.34 6.29
N LEU A 337 -29.50 17.51 5.88
CA LEU A 337 -30.46 18.31 6.65
C LEU A 337 -31.84 17.65 6.68
N GLU A 338 -32.29 17.02 5.59
CA GLU A 338 -33.54 16.27 5.58
C GLU A 338 -33.52 15.11 6.59
N LEU A 339 -32.37 14.43 6.68
CA LEU A 339 -32.15 13.32 7.62
C LEU A 339 -31.91 13.79 9.07
N ALA A 340 -31.39 15.00 9.27
CA ALA A 340 -31.11 15.59 10.59
C ALA A 340 -31.44 17.09 10.64
N PRO A 341 -32.74 17.48 10.68
CA PRO A 341 -33.18 18.87 10.49
C PRO A 341 -32.70 19.88 11.52
N ASN A 342 -32.34 19.40 12.72
CA ASN A 342 -31.93 20.24 13.85
C ASN A 342 -30.42 20.22 14.10
N ASP A 343 -29.63 19.60 13.23
CA ASP A 343 -28.19 19.53 13.41
C ASP A 343 -27.52 20.89 13.10
N ALA A 344 -27.00 21.52 14.14
CA ALA A 344 -26.38 22.83 14.03
C ALA A 344 -25.15 22.85 13.12
N ALA A 345 -24.40 21.74 13.02
CA ALA A 345 -23.21 21.69 12.16
C ALA A 345 -23.61 21.71 10.69
N ILE A 346 -24.67 20.98 10.31
CA ILE A 346 -25.20 20.98 8.94
C ILE A 346 -25.74 22.37 8.57
N ILE A 347 -26.58 22.97 9.43
CA ILE A 347 -27.18 24.29 9.19
C ILE A 347 -26.10 25.36 9.01
N ASN A 348 -25.12 25.39 9.91
CA ASN A 348 -24.02 26.36 9.85
C ASN A 348 -23.16 26.17 8.61
N GLU A 349 -22.93 24.92 8.20
CA GLU A 349 -22.14 24.62 7.01
C GLU A 349 -22.85 25.04 5.72
N ILE A 350 -24.17 24.82 5.60
CA ILE A 350 -24.97 25.34 4.48
C ILE A 350 -24.84 26.86 4.38
N ALA A 351 -24.98 27.57 5.50
CA ALA A 351 -24.86 29.02 5.53
C ALA A 351 -23.45 29.48 5.09
N ARG A 352 -22.40 28.78 5.55
CA ARG A 352 -21.00 29.03 5.18
C ARG A 352 -20.78 28.87 3.67
N VAL A 353 -21.22 27.75 3.10
CA VAL A 353 -21.02 27.44 1.67
C VAL A 353 -21.83 28.39 0.78
N LYS A 354 -23.11 28.67 1.11
CA LYS A 354 -23.93 29.64 0.35
C LYS A 354 -23.32 31.04 0.35
N LYS A 355 -22.81 31.50 1.50
CA LYS A 355 -22.10 32.77 1.59
C LYS A 355 -20.87 32.79 0.67
N HIS A 356 -20.11 31.69 0.64
CA HIS A 356 -18.93 31.60 -0.22
C HIS A 356 -19.28 31.68 -1.71
N ILE A 357 -20.29 30.93 -2.16
CA ILE A 357 -20.78 30.98 -3.55
C ILE A 357 -21.18 32.41 -3.94
N ALA A 358 -22.01 33.06 -3.12
CA ALA A 358 -22.46 34.43 -3.39
C ALA A 358 -21.30 35.45 -3.45
N GLU A 359 -20.25 35.25 -2.65
CA GLU A 359 -19.04 36.07 -2.71
C GLU A 359 -18.22 35.83 -3.98
N GLN A 360 -18.12 34.58 -4.45
CA GLN A 360 -17.45 34.26 -5.72
C GLN A 360 -18.20 34.85 -6.91
N ASP A 361 -19.52 34.69 -6.97
CA ASP A 361 -20.37 35.27 -8.03
C ASP A 361 -20.19 36.79 -8.11
N ARG A 362 -20.19 37.46 -6.95
CA ARG A 362 -19.96 38.91 -6.88
C ARG A 362 -18.60 39.30 -7.43
N LYS A 363 -17.54 38.55 -7.09
CA LYS A 363 -16.18 38.79 -7.61
C LYS A 363 -16.11 38.57 -9.12
N GLN A 364 -16.71 37.50 -9.63
CA GLN A 364 -16.74 37.19 -11.05
C GLN A 364 -17.49 38.27 -11.84
N ARG A 365 -18.68 38.69 -11.37
CA ARG A 365 -19.43 39.81 -11.98
C ARG A 365 -18.64 41.11 -12.00
N ALA A 366 -17.93 41.43 -10.91
CA ALA A 366 -17.08 42.62 -10.85
C ALA A 366 -15.88 42.55 -11.81
N ALA A 367 -15.24 41.39 -11.94
CA ALA A 367 -14.13 41.17 -12.86
C ALA A 367 -14.58 41.30 -14.33
N VAL A 368 -15.72 40.68 -14.68
CA VAL A 368 -16.33 40.81 -16.02
C VAL A 368 -16.64 42.28 -16.32
N LYS A 369 -17.26 43.01 -15.39
CA LYS A 369 -17.56 44.44 -15.57
C LYS A 369 -16.32 45.28 -15.84
N LYS A 370 -15.19 44.98 -15.19
CA LYS A 370 -13.90 45.66 -15.38
C LYS A 370 -13.23 45.32 -16.72
N PHE A 371 -13.51 44.15 -17.29
CA PHE A 371 -12.95 43.73 -18.58
C PHE A 371 -13.67 44.37 -19.78
N PHE A 372 -14.94 44.72 -19.60
CA PHE A 372 -15.79 45.38 -20.61
C PHE A 372 -15.95 46.90 -20.39
N SER A 373 -15.22 47.48 -19.42
CA SER A 373 -15.11 48.92 -19.17
C SER A 373 -13.71 49.39 -19.52
#